data_AF-M3J6J8-F1
#
_entry.id   AF-M3J6J8-F1
#
_cell.length_a   1.000
_cell.length_b   1.000
_cell.length_c   1.000
_cell.angle_alpha   90.00
_cell.angle_beta   90.00
_cell.angle_gamma   90.00
#
_symmetry.space_group_name_H-M   'P 1'
#
loop_
_entity.id
_entity.type
_entity.pdbx_description
1 polymer ?
#
loop_
_entity_poly.entity_id
_entity_poly.type
_entity_poly.pdbx_seq_one_letter_code
_entity_poly.pdbx_strand_id
1 'polypeptide(L)'
;MNMPQIDVEIFQQSWKLTEDKYLRDDLLLTEKEFNITQYPVDVLLKKLKSNQLTSLETTIAFIKKSIITSSKVNRDEFLVAIATAQYLDWYYATHRKTMGPLHGLPISDRDAEELVKDKRCYLGHVPLNTEHKSLNTFVPEDVTSGVRRRVSCSF
;
A
#
# COMPACT_ATOMS: atom_id res chain seq x y z
N MET A 1 1.21 -37.57 -36.66
CA MET A 1 -0.03 -37.42 -35.88
C MET A 1 -0.07 -35.99 -35.38
N ASN A 2 -1.06 -35.23 -35.82
CA ASN A 2 -1.23 -33.82 -35.50
C ASN A 2 -1.56 -33.68 -34.01
N MET A 3 -0.72 -32.96 -33.27
CA MET A 3 -1.04 -32.47 -31.93
C MET A 3 -1.96 -31.25 -32.10
N PRO A 4 -3.05 -31.10 -31.32
CA PRO A 4 -3.93 -29.95 -31.48
C PRO A 4 -3.14 -28.67 -31.20
N GLN A 5 -3.22 -27.71 -32.13
CA GLN A 5 -2.69 -26.37 -31.92
C GLN A 5 -3.52 -25.71 -30.81
N ILE A 6 -2.89 -25.47 -29.67
CA ILE A 6 -3.47 -24.61 -28.64
C ILE A 6 -3.22 -23.19 -29.11
N ASP A 7 -4.29 -22.50 -29.52
CA ASP A 7 -4.23 -21.11 -29.93
C ASP A 7 -3.67 -20.25 -28.81
N VAL A 8 -2.43 -19.78 -29.01
CA VAL A 8 -1.75 -18.83 -28.13
C VAL A 8 -2.51 -17.49 -28.06
N GLU A 9 -3.40 -17.23 -29.02
CA GLU A 9 -4.30 -16.09 -29.07
C GLU A 9 -5.37 -16.11 -27.97
N ILE A 10 -5.86 -17.29 -27.55
CA ILE A 10 -6.84 -17.42 -26.46
C ILE A 10 -6.21 -17.04 -25.11
N PHE A 11 -4.92 -17.36 -24.94
CA PHE A 11 -4.17 -17.02 -23.72
C PHE A 11 -3.81 -15.51 -23.67
N GLN A 12 -3.61 -14.87 -24.84
CA GLN A 12 -3.39 -13.43 -24.93
C GLN A 12 -4.68 -12.60 -24.86
N GLN A 13 -5.83 -13.13 -25.29
CA GLN A 13 -7.13 -12.47 -25.16
C GLN A 13 -7.69 -12.50 -23.73
N SER A 14 -7.33 -13.51 -22.92
CA SER A 14 -7.69 -13.54 -21.50
C SER A 14 -7.02 -12.45 -20.66
N TRP A 15 -5.99 -11.77 -21.17
CA TRP A 15 -5.21 -10.76 -20.44
C TRP A 15 -5.32 -9.34 -21.00
N LYS A 16 -6.31 -9.08 -21.88
CA LYS A 16 -6.49 -7.75 -22.49
C LYS A 16 -7.76 -7.00 -22.12
N LEU A 17 -8.48 -7.46 -21.11
CA LEU A 17 -9.49 -6.66 -20.45
C LEU A 17 -9.16 -6.72 -18.96
N THR A 18 -9.47 -5.68 -18.19
CA THR A 18 -9.90 -5.76 -16.77
C THR A 18 -9.03 -5.26 -15.61
N GLU A 19 -7.82 -4.68 -15.75
CA GLU A 19 -7.14 -4.16 -14.54
C GLU A 19 -7.57 -2.74 -14.11
N ASP A 20 -7.86 -1.80 -15.02
CA ASP A 20 -8.32 -0.44 -14.64
C ASP A 20 -9.83 -0.20 -14.79
N LYS A 21 -10.48 -0.88 -15.75
CA LYS A 21 -11.88 -0.58 -16.11
C LYS A 21 -12.85 -0.84 -14.96
N TYR A 22 -12.61 -1.89 -14.16
CA TYR A 22 -13.45 -2.23 -13.00
C TYR A 22 -13.06 -1.47 -11.74
N LEU A 23 -11.83 -0.95 -11.66
CA LEU A 23 -11.42 -0.11 -10.53
C LEU A 23 -12.09 1.27 -10.56
N ARG A 24 -12.60 1.71 -11.72
CA ARG A 24 -13.41 2.93 -11.87
C ARG A 24 -14.91 2.70 -11.72
N ASP A 25 -15.33 1.47 -11.45
CA ASP A 25 -16.73 1.18 -11.16
C ASP A 25 -17.00 1.61 -9.72
N ASP A 26 -17.83 2.64 -9.52
CA ASP A 26 -18.20 3.18 -8.20
C ASP A 26 -18.77 2.10 -7.27
N LEU A 27 -19.24 0.98 -7.84
CA LEU A 27 -19.73 -0.19 -7.12
C LEU A 27 -18.61 -0.97 -6.39
N LEU A 28 -17.36 -0.85 -6.83
CA LEU A 28 -16.20 -1.59 -6.31
C LEU A 28 -15.24 -0.67 -5.54
N LEU A 29 -14.89 0.47 -6.13
CA LEU A 29 -14.11 1.53 -5.51
C LEU A 29 -14.79 2.86 -5.83
N THR A 30 -15.07 3.65 -4.80
CA THR A 30 -15.50 5.03 -5.05
C THR A 30 -14.40 5.81 -5.77
N GLU A 31 -14.74 6.83 -6.55
CA GLU A 31 -13.75 7.70 -7.20
C GLU A 31 -12.65 8.18 -6.23
N LYS A 32 -13.01 8.50 -4.98
CA LYS A 32 -12.06 8.90 -3.94
C LYS A 32 -11.09 7.77 -3.59
N GLU A 33 -11.59 6.56 -3.34
CA GLU A 33 -10.76 5.40 -3.01
C GLU A 33 -9.87 5.00 -4.19
N PHE A 34 -10.39 5.03 -5.42
CA PHE A 34 -9.60 4.81 -6.61
C PHE A 34 -8.42 5.79 -6.68
N ASN A 35 -8.71 7.09 -6.57
CA ASN A 35 -7.69 8.15 -6.59
C ASN A 35 -6.64 7.96 -5.48
N ILE A 36 -7.05 7.53 -4.28
CA ILE A 36 -6.13 7.21 -3.19
C ILE A 36 -5.13 6.12 -3.61
N THR A 37 -5.59 5.06 -4.26
CA THR A 37 -4.72 3.95 -4.71
C THR A 37 -3.84 4.27 -5.92
N GLN A 38 -4.04 5.44 -6.54
CA GLN A 38 -3.27 5.92 -7.70
C GLN A 38 -2.24 7.00 -7.31
N TYR A 39 -2.30 7.54 -6.09
CA TYR A 39 -1.32 8.53 -5.65
C TYR A 39 0.09 7.91 -5.55
N PRO A 40 1.13 8.66 -5.97
CA PRO A 40 2.50 8.34 -5.64
C PRO A 40 2.72 8.27 -4.11
N VAL A 41 3.67 7.45 -3.67
CA VAL A 41 3.93 7.23 -2.23
C VAL A 41 4.32 8.52 -1.51
N ASP A 42 5.12 9.39 -2.12
CA ASP A 42 5.51 10.67 -1.52
C ASP A 42 4.30 11.60 -1.32
N VAL A 43 3.34 11.56 -2.24
CA VAL A 43 2.07 12.29 -2.14
C VAL A 43 1.19 11.70 -1.03
N LEU A 44 1.07 10.38 -0.93
CA LEU A 44 0.35 9.71 0.17
C LEU A 44 0.94 10.10 1.52
N LEU A 45 2.27 10.00 1.68
CA LEU A 45 2.95 10.36 2.92
C LEU A 45 2.76 11.83 3.28
N LYS A 46 2.84 12.76 2.31
CA LYS A 46 2.54 14.19 2.55
C LYS A 46 1.11 14.36 3.05
N LYS A 47 0.14 13.73 2.39
CA LYS A 47 -1.30 13.82 2.74
C LYS A 47 -1.61 13.24 4.12
N LEU A 48 -1.01 12.09 4.46
CA LEU A 48 -1.13 11.46 5.78
C LEU A 48 -0.50 12.34 6.87
N LYS A 49 0.73 12.85 6.65
CA LYS A 49 1.40 13.76 7.61
C LYS A 49 0.61 15.05 7.84
N SER A 50 -0.03 15.58 6.81
CA SER A 50 -0.88 16.78 6.89
C SER A 50 -2.32 16.50 7.33
N ASN A 51 -2.68 15.24 7.62
CA ASN A 51 -4.05 14.83 7.97
C ASN A 51 -5.11 15.21 6.91
N GLN A 52 -4.71 15.27 5.63
CA GLN A 52 -5.61 15.42 4.49
C GLN A 52 -6.25 14.08 4.10
N LEU A 53 -5.55 12.98 4.36
CA LEU A 53 -6.04 11.62 4.32
C LEU A 53 -5.82 10.99 5.69
N THR A 54 -6.73 10.12 6.10
CA THR A 54 -6.53 9.30 7.30
C THR A 54 -5.87 7.98 6.93
N SER A 55 -5.19 7.38 7.90
CA SER A 55 -4.60 6.05 7.77
C SER A 55 -5.70 5.05 7.44
N LEU A 56 -6.83 5.11 8.16
CA LEU A 56 -7.96 4.20 7.97
C LEU A 56 -8.52 4.27 6.55
N GLU A 57 -8.75 5.49 6.04
CA GLU A 57 -9.29 5.68 4.70
C GLU A 57 -8.33 5.11 3.63
N THR A 58 -7.04 5.41 3.80
CA THR A 58 -6.00 4.92 2.90
C THR A 58 -5.95 3.40 2.92
N THR A 59 -5.90 2.79 4.09
CA THR A 59 -5.88 1.33 4.26
C THR A 59 -7.11 0.65 3.65
N ILE A 60 -8.31 1.20 3.83
CA ILE A 60 -9.54 0.62 3.23
C ILE A 60 -9.48 0.63 1.71
N ALA A 61 -9.02 1.73 1.10
CA ALA A 61 -8.89 1.82 -0.36
C ALA A 61 -7.91 0.74 -0.90
N PHE A 62 -6.78 0.55 -0.22
CA PHE A 62 -5.80 -0.47 -0.60
C PHE A 62 -6.30 -1.91 -0.35
N ILE A 63 -7.03 -2.17 0.74
CA ILE A 63 -7.65 -3.47 1.00
C ILE A 63 -8.66 -3.80 -0.10
N LYS A 64 -9.56 -2.86 -0.45
CA LYS A 64 -10.54 -3.06 -1.53
C LYS A 64 -9.85 -3.37 -2.86
N LYS A 65 -8.83 -2.58 -3.22
CA LYS A 65 -8.03 -2.86 -4.42
C LYS A 65 -7.39 -4.24 -4.36
N SER A 66 -6.79 -4.61 -3.22
CA SER A 66 -6.20 -5.94 -3.05
C SER A 66 -7.21 -7.07 -3.21
N ILE A 67 -8.44 -6.92 -2.72
CA ILE A 67 -9.51 -7.93 -2.89
C ILE A 67 -9.87 -8.09 -4.37
N ILE A 68 -9.87 -6.99 -5.12
CA ILE A 68 -10.21 -6.99 -6.56
C ILE A 68 -9.07 -7.62 -7.37
N THR A 69 -7.82 -7.31 -7.05
CA THR A 69 -6.67 -7.67 -7.90
C THR A 69 -5.95 -8.95 -7.47
N SER A 70 -6.05 -9.36 -6.21
CA SER A 70 -5.27 -10.48 -5.67
C SER A 70 -6.11 -11.75 -5.55
N SER A 71 -5.52 -12.89 -5.91
CA SER A 71 -6.12 -14.22 -5.70
C SER A 71 -6.01 -14.72 -4.25
N LYS A 72 -5.16 -14.08 -3.43
CA LYS A 72 -5.04 -14.32 -1.99
C LYS A 72 -5.56 -13.13 -1.21
N VAL A 73 -6.58 -13.40 -0.40
CA VAL A 73 -7.15 -12.46 0.55
C VAL A 73 -7.00 -13.06 1.94
N ASN A 74 -6.19 -12.43 2.79
CA ASN A 74 -6.05 -12.83 4.19
C ASN A 74 -6.86 -11.89 5.08
N ARG A 75 -8.02 -12.37 5.55
CA ARG A 75 -8.95 -11.57 6.36
C ARG A 75 -8.33 -11.11 7.68
N ASP A 76 -7.54 -11.94 8.32
CA ASP A 76 -6.96 -11.63 9.63
C ASP A 76 -5.94 -10.49 9.52
N GLU A 77 -5.15 -10.47 8.45
CA GLU A 77 -4.23 -9.37 8.14
C GLU A 77 -4.99 -8.07 7.89
N PHE A 78 -6.13 -8.10 7.20
CA PHE A 78 -6.95 -6.90 6.99
C PHE A 78 -7.52 -6.36 8.30
N LEU A 79 -7.93 -7.22 9.23
CA LEU A 79 -8.40 -6.79 10.55
C LEU A 79 -7.27 -6.11 11.34
N VAL A 80 -6.06 -6.67 11.30
CA VAL A 80 -4.88 -6.06 11.93
C VAL A 80 -4.53 -4.72 11.28
N ALA A 81 -4.56 -4.64 9.95
CA ALA A 81 -4.30 -3.41 9.21
C ALA A 81 -5.29 -2.30 9.59
N ILE A 82 -6.59 -2.62 9.63
CA ILE A 82 -7.65 -1.67 10.01
C ILE A 82 -7.47 -1.20 11.46
N ALA A 83 -7.21 -2.12 12.40
CA ALA A 83 -7.01 -1.77 13.80
C ALA A 83 -5.77 -0.86 13.99
N THR A 84 -4.69 -1.16 13.28
CA THR A 84 -3.46 -0.36 13.30
C THR A 84 -3.71 1.03 12.73
N ALA A 85 -4.42 1.13 11.61
CA ALA A 85 -4.76 2.41 10.99
C ALA A 85 -5.61 3.29 11.92
N GLN A 86 -6.61 2.72 12.58
CA GLN A 86 -7.42 3.41 13.59
C GLN A 86 -6.57 3.93 14.76
N TYR A 87 -5.63 3.11 15.24
CA TYR A 87 -4.72 3.50 16.31
C TYR A 87 -3.81 4.67 15.90
N LEU A 88 -3.26 4.64 14.68
CA LEU A 88 -2.41 5.71 14.17
C LEU A 88 -3.17 7.04 14.01
N ASP A 89 -4.42 6.96 13.52
CA ASP A 89 -5.29 8.14 13.42
C ASP A 89 -5.64 8.70 14.81
N TRP A 90 -5.95 7.84 15.78
CA TRP A 90 -6.14 8.23 17.18
C TRP A 90 -4.89 8.88 17.78
N TYR A 91 -3.71 8.31 17.51
CA TYR A 91 -2.44 8.83 18.00
C TYR A 91 -2.18 10.24 17.45
N TYR A 92 -2.36 10.43 16.14
CA TYR A 92 -2.20 11.73 15.50
C TYR A 92 -3.20 12.76 16.04
N ALA A 93 -4.48 12.38 16.22
CA ALA A 93 -5.50 13.26 16.76
C ALA A 93 -5.17 13.71 18.20
N THR A 94 -4.63 12.80 19.01
CA THR A 94 -4.32 13.04 20.44
C THR A 94 -3.01 13.80 20.64
N HIS A 95 -1.96 13.43 19.91
CA HIS A 95 -0.60 13.94 20.14
C HIS A 95 -0.17 15.00 19.12
N ARG A 96 -0.92 15.17 18.02
CA ARG A 96 -0.56 16.03 16.87
C ARG A 96 0.84 15.73 16.32
N LYS A 97 1.27 14.48 16.45
CA LYS A 97 2.57 13.97 16.00
C LYS A 97 2.38 12.66 15.27
N THR A 98 3.26 12.41 14.30
CA THR A 98 3.33 11.15 13.58
C THR A 98 4.21 10.16 14.35
N MET A 99 3.83 8.88 14.38
CA MET A 99 4.59 7.80 15.04
C MET A 99 5.92 7.44 14.34
N GLY A 100 6.13 7.90 13.11
CA GLY A 100 7.35 7.62 12.35
C GLY A 100 7.29 8.16 10.92
N PRO A 101 8.35 7.93 10.12
CA PRO A 101 8.45 8.46 8.76
C PRO A 101 7.39 7.91 7.80
N LEU A 102 6.87 6.70 8.04
CA LEU A 102 5.85 6.01 7.24
C LEU A 102 4.47 6.03 7.91
N HIS A 103 4.22 6.98 8.82
CA HIS A 103 2.98 7.07 9.58
C HIS A 103 1.72 6.91 8.71
N GLY A 104 0.96 5.84 8.98
CA GLY A 104 -0.33 5.58 8.35
C GLY A 104 -0.29 4.97 6.95
N LEU A 105 0.91 4.77 6.38
CA LEU A 105 1.05 4.23 5.02
C LEU A 105 0.82 2.70 5.04
N PRO A 106 -0.09 2.14 4.23
CA PRO A 106 -0.24 0.70 4.08
C PRO A 106 0.88 0.13 3.20
N ILE A 107 1.71 -0.74 3.79
CA ILE A 107 2.89 -1.35 3.15
C ILE A 107 3.13 -2.72 3.82
N SER A 108 3.75 -3.67 3.11
CA SER A 108 4.11 -4.97 3.69
C SER A 108 5.21 -4.84 4.75
N ASP A 109 5.19 -5.72 5.76
CA ASP A 109 6.23 -5.73 6.79
C ASP A 109 7.62 -6.02 6.21
N ARG A 110 7.68 -6.84 5.16
CA ARG A 110 8.91 -7.14 4.45
C ARG A 110 9.52 -5.88 3.83
N ASP A 111 8.72 -5.09 3.13
CA ASP A 111 9.21 -3.86 2.49
C ASP A 111 9.59 -2.82 3.56
N ALA A 112 8.82 -2.74 4.66
CA ALA A 112 9.13 -1.85 5.78
C ALA A 112 10.47 -2.22 6.43
N GLU A 113 10.76 -3.51 6.61
CA GLU A 113 12.05 -4.00 7.09
C GLU A 113 13.19 -3.73 6.11
N GLU A 114 12.95 -3.84 4.80
CA GLU A 114 13.96 -3.55 3.78
C GLU A 114 14.36 -2.06 3.74
N LEU A 115 13.41 -1.17 4.04
CA LEU A 115 13.66 0.28 4.12
C LEU A 115 14.55 0.68 5.30
N VAL A 116 14.71 -0.16 6.33
CA VAL A 116 15.46 0.19 7.55
C VAL A 116 16.40 -0.92 8.02
N LYS A 117 17.71 -0.61 7.97
CA LYS A 117 18.74 -1.54 8.46
C LYS A 117 18.78 -1.68 9.99
N ASP A 118 18.32 -0.68 10.75
CA ASP A 118 18.23 -0.76 12.22
C ASP A 118 16.84 -1.23 12.65
N LYS A 119 16.73 -2.53 12.97
CA LYS A 119 15.49 -3.19 13.38
C LYS A 119 14.84 -2.63 14.66
N ARG A 120 15.48 -1.68 15.34
CA ARG A 120 14.95 -1.05 16.56
C ARG A 120 14.02 0.14 16.28
N CYS A 121 13.94 0.60 15.03
CA CYS A 121 13.12 1.75 14.67
C CYS A 121 11.76 1.32 14.15
N TYR A 122 10.70 1.67 14.86
CA TYR A 122 9.33 1.54 14.36
C TYR A 122 9.01 2.69 13.39
N LEU A 123 8.47 2.37 12.22
CA LEU A 123 8.26 3.36 11.15
C LEU A 123 6.88 4.00 11.14
N GLY A 124 5.95 3.47 11.93
CA GLY A 124 4.56 3.94 11.97
C GLY A 124 3.71 3.47 10.80
N HIS A 125 4.14 2.47 10.03
CA HIS A 125 3.37 1.95 8.90
C HIS A 125 2.18 1.08 9.35
N VAL A 126 1.22 0.92 8.45
CA VAL A 126 0.12 -0.06 8.58
C VAL A 126 0.54 -1.33 7.84
N PRO A 127 0.64 -2.49 8.52
CA PRO A 127 1.04 -3.73 7.88
C PRO A 127 -0.04 -4.19 6.91
N LEU A 128 0.30 -4.33 5.64
CA LEU A 128 -0.59 -4.83 4.59
C LEU A 128 0.17 -5.80 3.67
N ASN A 129 0.15 -7.08 4.02
CA ASN A 129 0.92 -8.12 3.33
C ASN A 129 0.12 -8.67 2.12
N THR A 130 0.17 -7.93 1.02
CA THR A 130 -0.46 -8.36 -0.25
C THR A 130 0.64 -8.75 -1.23
N GLU A 131 0.44 -9.80 -2.06
CA GLU A 131 1.46 -10.22 -3.03
C GLU A 131 1.61 -9.26 -4.23
N HIS A 132 0.93 -8.11 -4.21
CA HIS A 132 0.90 -7.18 -5.33
C HIS A 132 2.20 -6.38 -5.46
N LYS A 133 2.97 -6.66 -6.52
CA LYS A 133 4.23 -5.97 -6.85
C LYS A 133 4.11 -4.45 -6.93
N SER A 134 2.92 -3.89 -7.16
CA SER A 134 2.73 -2.43 -7.25
C SER A 134 2.99 -1.68 -5.93
N LEU A 135 2.90 -2.36 -4.78
CA LEU A 135 3.37 -1.82 -3.49
C LEU A 135 4.82 -2.24 -3.18
N ASN A 136 5.25 -3.41 -3.65
CA ASN A 136 6.57 -3.98 -3.39
C ASN A 136 7.69 -3.40 -4.29
N THR A 137 7.42 -2.39 -5.12
CA THR A 137 8.43 -1.81 -6.06
C THR A 137 8.84 -0.39 -5.68
N PHE A 138 8.33 0.19 -4.59
CA PHE A 138 8.64 1.58 -4.26
C PHE A 138 9.59 1.70 -3.07
N VAL A 139 10.88 1.50 -3.33
CA VAL A 139 11.94 2.21 -2.61
C VAL A 139 12.15 3.51 -3.40
N PRO A 140 11.75 4.69 -2.90
CA PRO A 140 12.06 5.93 -3.58
C PRO A 140 13.58 6.05 -3.67
N GLU A 141 14.11 6.23 -4.89
CA GLU A 141 15.55 6.51 -5.07
C GLU A 141 15.98 7.77 -4.30
N ASP A 142 15.06 8.67 -3.99
CA ASP A 142 15.31 9.86 -3.16
C ASP A 142 15.44 9.57 -1.64
N VAL A 143 15.14 8.34 -1.20
CA VAL A 143 15.49 7.86 0.15
C VAL A 143 16.91 7.26 0.13
N THR A 144 17.41 6.82 -1.02
CA THR A 144 18.74 6.20 -1.16
C THR A 144 19.82 7.15 -1.73
N SER A 145 19.45 8.23 -2.41
CA SER A 145 20.37 9.09 -3.17
C SER A 145 20.91 10.34 -2.46
N GLY A 146 20.49 10.61 -1.21
CA GLY A 146 20.91 11.83 -0.50
C GLY A 146 21.45 11.67 0.92
N VAL A 147 21.33 10.49 1.52
CA VAL A 147 21.50 10.35 2.97
C VAL A 147 22.31 9.11 3.33
N ARG A 148 23.64 9.19 3.14
CA ARG A 148 24.62 8.61 4.08
C ARG A 148 24.53 9.30 5.45
N ARG A 149 23.32 9.51 5.98
CA ARG A 149 23.13 9.91 7.37
C ARG A 149 22.35 8.80 8.02
N ARG A 150 22.93 8.26 9.08
CA ARG A 150 22.24 7.50 10.11
C ARG A 150 20.84 8.12 10.25
N VAL A 151 19.79 7.39 9.88
CA VAL A 151 18.47 7.68 10.43
C VAL A 151 18.57 7.16 11.86
N SER A 152 19.25 7.90 12.73
CA SER A 152 19.21 7.61 14.14
C SER A 152 17.77 7.84 14.55
N CYS A 153 17.18 6.85 15.21
CA CYS A 153 15.95 7.04 15.96
C CYS A 153 16.19 8.20 16.95
N SER A 154 15.79 9.40 16.56
CA SER A 154 15.83 10.60 17.38
C SER A 154 14.47 11.24 17.17
N PHE A 155 13.58 10.96 18.13
CA PHE A 155 12.23 11.51 18.24
C PHE A 155 12.28 13.00 18.62
#